data_AF-A0A4Y8R5A2-F1
#
_entry.id   AF-A0A4Y8R5A2-F1
#
_cell.length_a   1.000
_cell.length_b   1.000
_cell.length_c   1.000
_cell.angle_alpha   90.00
_cell.angle_beta   90.00
_cell.angle_gamma   90.00
#
_symmetry.space_group_name_H-M   'P 1'
#
loop_
_entity.id
_entity.type
_entity.pdbx_description
1 polymer ?
#
loop_
_entity_poly.entity_id
_entity_poly.type
_entity_poly.pdbx_seq_one_letter_code
_entity_poly.pdbx_strand_id
1 'polypeptide(L)'
;MTTVAEPTRTKRGVPGFAQLQRVGRSLMLPIASLPAAALLLRLGQPDMLGADGVAGTFAWMQPVADVLGAAGNALFSNLPIIFALGVAVGYAKKSDGTTGLAALIGYLVFKGVSDSLSPYVLGEAAEGETQALINYGVLGGIVIGLTAALLYQKYYRIKLPQYLAFFGGRRFVPIVTAGVSVLIAVVGALIYPAFDWLINEQIGGFVTGSTILGAFVFGTLNRLLVPIGLHHLLNSLPWFQFGEYTAADGTVAQGDIFRFLAGDPTAGTFLTGFFPIMMFALPAAALAIVHTAKPAQRKVVAGIMGSAALVSFVTGVTEPLEFAFVFVAYPLYVIHAVLTGTSMALVNALGIRDGFGFSAGAIDYLLNFRIAEMPLLLIPIGLGYAVLYYVLFRFVITRWNLRTPGREDDDAEGAVQATGAVDTTDDARPDASAAEAASVRRAAADTAEAGTPSRTGASGGGGTA
;
A
#
# COMPACT_ATOMS: atom_id res chain seq x y z
N MET A 1 18.27 19.20 -50.09
CA MET A 1 18.54 19.40 -48.65
C MET A 1 17.87 18.28 -47.88
N THR A 2 18.62 17.25 -47.52
CA THR A 2 18.17 16.13 -46.68
C THR A 2 18.35 16.52 -45.22
N THR A 3 17.25 16.69 -44.50
CA THR A 3 17.23 16.93 -43.06
C THR A 3 17.64 15.65 -42.33
N VAL A 4 18.83 15.65 -41.76
CA VAL A 4 19.31 14.60 -40.85
C VAL A 4 18.56 14.78 -39.53
N ALA A 5 17.77 13.77 -39.14
CA ALA A 5 17.14 13.75 -37.83
C ALA A 5 18.21 13.64 -36.74
N GLU A 6 18.18 14.56 -35.76
CA GLU A 6 19.07 14.50 -34.60
C GLU A 6 18.81 13.22 -33.78
N PRO A 7 19.87 12.57 -33.27
CA PRO A 7 19.73 11.42 -32.39
C PRO A 7 19.11 11.86 -31.07
N THR A 8 17.91 11.36 -30.78
CA THR A 8 17.25 11.50 -29.48
C THR A 8 18.17 10.93 -28.39
N ARG A 9 18.77 11.81 -27.58
CA ARG A 9 19.47 11.42 -26.35
C ARG A 9 18.50 10.65 -25.46
N THR A 10 18.63 9.32 -25.43
CA THR A 10 17.97 8.48 -24.43
C THR A 10 18.48 8.92 -23.04
N LYS A 11 17.63 9.60 -22.27
CA LYS A 11 17.92 9.92 -20.87
C LYS A 11 18.26 8.61 -20.15
N ARG A 12 19.50 8.46 -19.69
CA ARG A 12 19.93 7.32 -18.86
C ARG A 12 19.09 7.34 -17.58
N GLY A 13 18.15 6.41 -17.46
CA GLY A 13 17.41 6.19 -16.22
C GLY A 13 18.34 5.74 -15.09
N VAL A 14 17.99 6.04 -13.85
CA VAL A 14 18.74 5.56 -12.68
C VAL A 14 18.65 4.02 -12.65
N PRO A 15 19.79 3.29 -12.61
CA PRO A 15 19.77 1.83 -12.50
C PRO A 15 18.97 1.38 -11.28
N GLY A 16 18.07 0.40 -11.43
CA GLY A 16 17.29 -0.14 -10.32
C GLY A 16 15.97 0.60 -10.01
N PHE A 17 15.71 1.77 -10.60
CA PHE A 17 14.53 2.57 -10.28
C PHE A 17 13.20 1.86 -10.61
N ALA A 18 13.12 1.21 -11.77
CA ALA A 18 11.93 0.46 -12.16
C ALA A 18 11.67 -0.75 -11.23
N GLN A 19 12.72 -1.35 -10.68
CA GLN A 19 12.62 -2.43 -9.70
C GLN A 19 12.09 -1.90 -8.37
N LEU A 20 12.61 -0.76 -7.89
CA LEU A 20 12.12 -0.09 -6.67
C LEU A 20 10.65 0.29 -6.79
N GLN A 21 10.22 0.87 -7.91
CA GLN A 21 8.81 1.17 -8.16
C GLN A 21 7.92 -0.08 -8.15
N ARG A 22 8.40 -1.20 -8.72
CA ARG A 22 7.67 -2.48 -8.67
C ARG A 22 7.56 -3.01 -7.25
N VAL A 23 8.62 -2.89 -6.44
CA VAL A 23 8.55 -3.22 -5.01
C VAL A 23 7.49 -2.37 -4.32
N GLY A 24 7.54 -1.04 -4.48
CA GLY A 24 6.53 -0.12 -3.91
C GLY A 24 5.10 -0.50 -4.26
N ARG A 25 4.82 -0.79 -5.54
CA ARG A 25 3.49 -1.25 -5.99
C ARG A 25 3.08 -2.59 -5.37
N SER A 26 4.02 -3.53 -5.21
CA SER A 26 3.73 -4.84 -4.63
C SER A 26 3.31 -4.78 -3.15
N LEU A 27 3.64 -3.68 -2.45
CA LEU A 27 3.23 -3.44 -1.07
C LEU A 27 1.76 -2.99 -0.95
N MET A 28 1.10 -2.58 -2.05
CA MET A 28 -0.29 -2.08 -1.98
C MET A 28 -1.31 -3.18 -1.68
N LEU A 29 -1.13 -4.38 -2.26
CA LEU A 29 -2.06 -5.50 -2.07
C LEU A 29 -2.27 -5.89 -0.59
N PRO A 30 -1.22 -6.10 0.22
CA PRO A 30 -1.41 -6.40 1.65
C PRO A 30 -1.92 -5.20 2.44
N ILE A 31 -1.64 -3.97 2.01
CA ILE A 31 -2.10 -2.74 2.69
C ILE A 31 -3.62 -2.56 2.53
N ALA A 32 -4.22 -3.04 1.44
CA ALA A 32 -5.64 -2.87 1.16
C ALA A 32 -6.58 -3.49 2.21
N SER A 33 -6.14 -4.49 2.98
CA SER A 33 -6.93 -5.09 4.07
C SER A 33 -6.82 -4.36 5.41
N LEU A 34 -5.84 -3.46 5.56
CA LEU A 34 -5.59 -2.75 6.83
C LEU A 34 -6.74 -1.86 7.31
N PRO A 35 -7.51 -1.14 6.47
CA PRO A 35 -8.63 -0.34 6.98
C PRO A 35 -9.69 -1.18 7.68
N ALA A 36 -10.05 -2.33 7.10
CA ALA A 36 -11.00 -3.25 7.73
C ALA A 36 -10.42 -3.83 9.03
N ALA A 37 -9.15 -4.24 9.02
CA ALA A 37 -8.46 -4.75 10.21
C ALA A 37 -8.42 -3.72 11.34
N ALA A 38 -8.02 -2.49 11.02
CA ALA A 38 -7.92 -1.36 11.93
C ALA A 38 -9.27 -1.04 12.58
N LEU A 39 -10.33 -0.94 11.76
CA LEU A 39 -11.67 -0.66 12.23
C LEU A 39 -12.17 -1.75 13.19
N LEU A 40 -12.03 -3.03 12.80
CA LEU A 40 -12.45 -4.16 13.62
C LEU A 40 -11.68 -4.21 14.95
N LEU A 41 -10.35 -4.08 14.89
CA LEU A 41 -9.49 -4.08 16.07
C LEU A 41 -9.88 -2.94 17.02
N ARG A 42 -10.07 -1.74 16.47
CA ARG A 42 -10.31 -0.54 17.27
C ARG A 42 -11.70 -0.55 17.91
N LEU A 43 -12.72 -0.97 17.17
CA LEU A 43 -14.08 -1.11 17.71
C LEU A 43 -14.17 -2.13 18.85
N GLY A 44 -13.33 -3.18 18.81
CA GLY A 44 -13.27 -4.19 19.85
C GLY A 44 -12.60 -3.77 21.16
N GLN A 45 -12.00 -2.58 21.23
CA GLN A 45 -11.26 -2.14 22.41
C GLN A 45 -12.17 -1.84 23.62
N PRO A 46 -11.63 -1.90 24.87
CA PRO A 46 -12.39 -1.65 26.09
C PRO A 46 -13.14 -0.33 26.11
N ASP A 47 -12.50 0.76 25.65
CA ASP A 47 -13.05 2.12 25.64
C ASP A 47 -14.06 2.38 24.49
N MET A 48 -14.27 1.41 23.62
CA MET A 48 -15.18 1.45 22.47
C MET A 48 -16.43 0.61 22.71
N LEU A 49 -16.50 -0.61 22.16
CA LEU A 49 -17.62 -1.51 22.40
C LEU A 49 -17.45 -2.34 23.67
N GLY A 50 -16.23 -2.40 24.23
CA GLY A 50 -15.91 -3.20 25.41
C GLY A 50 -16.33 -2.57 26.74
N ALA A 51 -15.70 -3.05 27.82
CA ALA A 51 -16.13 -2.87 29.20
C ALA A 51 -16.18 -1.40 29.67
N ASP A 52 -15.25 -0.57 29.22
CA ASP A 52 -15.17 0.87 29.55
C ASP A 52 -16.00 1.74 28.60
N GLY A 53 -16.63 1.12 27.59
CA GLY A 53 -17.45 1.76 26.59
C GLY A 53 -18.89 1.26 26.62
N VAL A 54 -19.39 0.76 25.49
CA VAL A 54 -20.80 0.34 25.36
C VAL A 54 -21.13 -0.84 26.28
N ALA A 55 -20.23 -1.81 26.44
CA ALA A 55 -20.50 -2.98 27.28
C ALA A 55 -20.59 -2.66 28.78
N GLY A 56 -20.00 -1.55 29.23
CA GLY A 56 -20.18 -1.05 30.60
C GLY A 56 -21.63 -0.70 30.92
N THR A 57 -22.43 -0.31 29.90
CA THR A 57 -23.88 -0.09 30.05
C THR A 57 -24.68 -1.33 29.64
N PHE A 58 -24.24 -2.02 28.60
CA PHE A 58 -24.93 -3.17 28.01
C PHE A 58 -24.02 -4.39 27.99
N ALA A 59 -23.98 -5.16 29.08
CA ALA A 59 -23.04 -6.28 29.26
C ALA A 59 -23.01 -7.30 28.10
N TRP A 60 -24.12 -7.46 27.36
CA TRP A 60 -24.19 -8.34 26.17
C TRP A 60 -23.31 -7.88 25.00
N MET A 61 -22.80 -6.64 25.02
CA MET A 61 -21.88 -6.11 24.01
C MET A 61 -20.44 -6.56 24.20
N GLN A 62 -20.04 -7.07 25.38
CA GLN A 62 -18.65 -7.48 25.60
C GLN A 62 -18.22 -8.61 24.63
N PRO A 63 -18.99 -9.70 24.45
CA PRO A 63 -18.63 -10.71 23.46
C PRO A 63 -18.56 -10.17 22.02
N VAL A 64 -19.36 -9.16 21.69
CA VAL A 64 -19.30 -8.51 20.36
C VAL A 64 -17.99 -7.75 20.21
N ALA A 65 -17.57 -7.00 21.23
CA ALA A 65 -16.29 -6.31 21.26
C ALA A 65 -15.13 -7.30 21.11
N ASP A 66 -15.14 -8.40 21.87
CA ASP A 66 -14.09 -9.42 21.84
C ASP A 66 -13.98 -10.07 20.45
N VAL A 67 -15.11 -10.39 19.80
CA VAL A 67 -15.13 -10.97 18.45
C VAL A 67 -14.55 -9.99 17.42
N LEU A 68 -14.93 -8.71 17.46
CA LEU A 68 -14.42 -7.70 16.53
C LEU A 68 -12.93 -7.43 16.76
N GLY A 69 -12.52 -7.29 18.02
CA GLY A 69 -11.13 -7.11 18.42
C GLY A 69 -10.26 -8.28 17.96
N ALA A 70 -10.69 -9.51 18.19
CA ALA A 70 -9.99 -10.72 17.74
C ALA A 70 -9.89 -10.80 16.21
N ALA A 71 -10.95 -10.45 15.47
CA ALA A 71 -10.93 -10.44 14.01
C ALA A 71 -9.92 -9.44 13.45
N GLY A 72 -9.87 -8.21 14.00
CA GLY A 72 -8.87 -7.22 13.61
C GLY A 72 -7.45 -7.66 13.99
N ASN A 73 -7.26 -8.15 15.22
CA ASN A 73 -5.95 -8.59 15.71
C ASN A 73 -5.37 -9.76 14.90
N ALA A 74 -6.22 -10.65 14.38
CA ALA A 74 -5.76 -11.78 13.56
C ALA A 74 -4.98 -11.31 12.32
N LEU A 75 -5.34 -10.17 11.72
CA LEU A 75 -4.63 -9.58 10.59
C LEU A 75 -3.34 -8.91 11.05
N PHE A 76 -3.39 -8.13 12.13
CA PHE A 76 -2.23 -7.41 12.65
C PHE A 76 -1.12 -8.32 13.17
N SER A 77 -1.48 -9.35 13.93
CA SER A 77 -0.55 -10.37 14.44
C SER A 77 0.11 -11.20 13.33
N ASN A 78 -0.44 -11.16 12.11
CA ASN A 78 0.06 -11.90 10.94
C ASN A 78 0.54 -10.97 9.81
N LEU A 79 0.81 -9.69 10.09
CA LEU A 79 1.23 -8.74 9.06
C LEU A 79 2.43 -9.20 8.22
N PRO A 80 3.54 -9.70 8.82
CA PRO A 80 4.69 -10.12 8.03
C PRO A 80 4.37 -11.19 6.98
N ILE A 81 3.52 -12.16 7.32
CA ILE A 81 3.14 -13.24 6.39
C ILE A 81 2.18 -12.75 5.31
N ILE A 82 1.26 -11.83 5.65
CA ILE A 82 0.37 -11.16 4.69
C ILE A 82 1.22 -10.34 3.70
N PHE A 83 2.24 -9.63 4.18
CA PHE A 83 3.20 -8.92 3.32
C PHE A 83 4.00 -9.86 2.44
N ALA A 84 4.48 -11.00 2.96
CA ALA A 84 5.17 -11.99 2.13
C ALA A 84 4.29 -12.46 0.96
N LEU A 85 3.02 -12.78 1.23
CA LEU A 85 2.05 -13.21 0.23
C LEU A 85 1.78 -12.11 -0.80
N GLY A 86 1.44 -10.91 -0.31
CA GLY A 86 1.06 -9.76 -1.12
C GLY A 86 2.20 -9.27 -2.01
N VAL A 87 3.40 -9.15 -1.46
CA VAL A 87 4.61 -8.78 -2.21
C VAL A 87 4.93 -9.83 -3.27
N ALA A 88 4.82 -11.12 -2.95
CA ALA A 88 5.11 -12.16 -3.93
C ALA A 88 4.17 -12.09 -5.15
N VAL A 89 2.86 -11.96 -4.89
CA VAL A 89 1.83 -11.86 -5.93
C VAL A 89 1.97 -10.56 -6.72
N GLY A 90 2.20 -9.42 -6.05
CA GLY A 90 2.30 -8.11 -6.68
C GLY A 90 3.62 -7.86 -7.43
N TYR A 91 4.72 -8.52 -7.02
CA TYR A 91 6.01 -8.38 -7.69
C TYR A 91 6.18 -9.33 -8.89
N ALA A 92 5.54 -10.51 -8.84
CA ALA A 92 5.65 -11.49 -9.91
C ALA A 92 4.97 -11.01 -11.21
N LYS A 93 5.69 -11.08 -12.34
CA LYS A 93 5.17 -10.64 -13.65
C LYS A 93 3.93 -11.41 -14.13
N LYS A 94 3.77 -12.66 -13.68
CA LYS A 94 2.69 -13.59 -14.04
C LYS A 94 2.38 -14.49 -12.84
N SER A 95 1.92 -13.88 -11.74
CA SER A 95 1.54 -14.62 -10.54
C SER A 95 0.35 -15.54 -10.78
N ASP A 96 0.31 -16.61 -10.00
CA ASP A 96 -0.87 -17.44 -9.80
C ASP A 96 -0.93 -17.87 -8.32
N GLY A 97 -1.91 -18.69 -7.94
CA GLY A 97 -2.05 -19.16 -6.56
C GLY A 97 -0.80 -19.86 -6.01
N THR A 98 0.04 -20.45 -6.87
CA THR A 98 1.28 -21.12 -6.43
C THR A 98 2.38 -20.13 -6.04
N THR A 99 2.34 -18.90 -6.58
CA THR A 99 3.25 -17.80 -6.18
C THR A 99 2.99 -17.40 -4.72
N GLY A 100 1.72 -17.20 -4.36
CA GLY A 100 1.32 -16.91 -2.98
C GLY A 100 1.65 -18.07 -2.04
N LEU A 101 1.30 -19.30 -2.42
CA LEU A 101 1.61 -20.49 -1.60
C LEU A 101 3.11 -20.65 -1.35
N ALA A 102 3.96 -20.36 -2.35
CA ALA A 102 5.40 -20.40 -2.18
C ALA A 102 5.90 -19.36 -1.16
N ALA A 103 5.34 -18.15 -1.17
CA ALA A 103 5.68 -17.11 -0.20
C ALA A 103 5.21 -17.46 1.22
N LEU A 104 4.00 -18.02 1.36
CA LEU A 104 3.47 -18.52 2.63
C LEU A 104 4.42 -19.55 3.24
N ILE A 105 4.73 -20.60 2.49
CA ILE A 105 5.63 -21.67 2.92
C ILE A 105 7.02 -21.11 3.23
N GLY A 106 7.55 -20.27 2.34
CA GLY A 106 8.84 -19.62 2.54
C GLY A 106 8.90 -18.81 3.82
N TYR A 107 7.82 -18.10 4.19
CA TYR A 107 7.80 -17.25 5.38
C TYR A 107 7.68 -18.08 6.65
N LEU A 108 6.83 -19.11 6.64
CA LEU A 108 6.71 -20.03 7.78
C LEU A 108 8.05 -20.74 8.08
N VAL A 109 8.77 -21.15 7.03
CA VAL A 109 10.12 -21.72 7.19
C VAL A 109 11.11 -20.68 7.71
N PHE A 110 11.10 -19.46 7.16
CA PHE A 110 11.96 -18.38 7.63
C PHE A 110 11.73 -18.06 9.11
N LYS A 111 10.46 -17.94 9.52
CA LYS A 111 10.07 -17.69 10.91
C LYS A 111 10.51 -18.84 11.82
N GLY A 112 10.18 -20.08 11.48
CA GLY A 112 10.54 -21.24 12.31
C GLY A 112 12.04 -21.42 12.51
N VAL A 113 12.85 -21.17 11.48
CA VAL A 113 14.32 -21.20 11.59
C VAL A 113 14.83 -20.02 12.44
N SER A 114 14.29 -18.82 12.25
CA SER A 114 14.68 -17.64 13.03
C SER A 114 14.35 -17.80 14.52
N ASP A 115 13.14 -18.28 14.83
CA ASP A 115 12.71 -18.59 16.21
C ASP A 115 13.65 -19.62 16.84
N SER A 116 13.96 -20.70 16.11
CA SER A 116 14.88 -21.75 16.58
C SER A 116 16.31 -21.24 16.82
N LEU A 117 16.76 -20.23 16.08
CA LEU A 117 18.10 -19.65 16.22
C LEU A 117 18.15 -18.53 17.27
N SER A 118 17.00 -18.03 17.72
CA SER A 118 16.92 -16.88 18.61
C SER A 118 17.67 -17.08 19.94
N PRO A 119 17.56 -18.21 20.66
CA PRO A 119 18.31 -18.40 21.91
C PRO A 119 19.83 -18.40 21.72
N TYR A 120 20.30 -18.86 20.56
CA TYR A 120 21.74 -18.92 20.25
C TYR A 120 22.32 -17.56 19.87
N VAL A 121 21.50 -16.67 19.31
CA VAL A 121 21.92 -15.34 18.82
C VAL A 121 21.65 -14.25 19.85
N LEU A 122 20.51 -14.31 20.55
CA LEU A 122 20.04 -13.31 21.50
C LEU A 122 20.30 -13.70 22.96
N GLY A 123 20.71 -14.94 23.21
CA GLY A 123 20.82 -15.52 24.54
C GLY A 123 19.56 -16.25 24.97
N GLU A 124 19.73 -17.26 25.81
CA GLU A 124 18.61 -17.96 26.46
C GLU A 124 17.95 -17.04 27.48
N ALA A 125 16.61 -17.02 27.49
CA ALA A 125 15.86 -16.31 28.52
C ALA A 125 16.12 -16.90 29.91
N ALA A 126 16.10 -16.03 30.92
CA ALA A 126 16.17 -16.44 32.30
C ALA A 126 14.92 -17.25 32.71
N GLU A 127 15.02 -18.02 33.79
CA GLU A 127 13.92 -18.82 34.29
C GLU A 127 12.71 -17.92 34.64
N GLY A 128 11.57 -18.17 34.00
CA GLY A 128 10.34 -17.39 34.17
C GLY A 128 10.17 -16.22 33.20
N GLU A 129 11.15 -15.93 32.35
CA GLU A 129 11.05 -14.90 31.31
C GLU A 129 10.66 -15.48 29.94
N THR A 130 10.08 -14.64 29.09
CA THR A 130 9.77 -15.01 27.70
C THR A 130 11.03 -14.95 26.84
N GLN A 131 11.26 -15.97 26.01
CA GLN A 131 12.38 -15.99 25.08
C GLN A 131 12.26 -14.85 24.06
N ALA A 132 13.25 -13.96 24.04
CA ALA A 132 13.39 -12.97 22.98
C ALA A 132 13.57 -13.68 21.63
N LEU A 133 12.82 -13.23 20.62
CA LEU A 133 12.85 -13.80 19.27
C LEU A 133 13.45 -12.82 18.28
N ILE A 134 14.21 -13.33 17.31
CA ILE A 134 14.67 -12.58 16.14
C ILE A 134 13.43 -12.10 15.38
N ASN A 135 13.23 -10.79 15.34
CA ASN A 135 12.04 -10.19 14.75
C ASN A 135 12.40 -9.13 13.69
N TYR A 136 12.32 -9.56 12.43
CA TYR A 136 12.45 -8.67 11.26
C TYR A 136 11.13 -8.00 10.85
N GLY A 137 10.04 -8.24 11.59
CA GLY A 137 8.73 -7.67 11.32
C GLY A 137 8.29 -7.82 9.86
N VAL A 138 7.69 -6.75 9.33
CA VAL A 138 7.22 -6.69 7.94
C VAL A 138 8.38 -6.82 6.93
N LEU A 139 9.60 -6.42 7.29
CA LEU A 139 10.77 -6.51 6.39
C LEU A 139 11.11 -7.97 6.06
N GLY A 140 11.05 -8.86 7.06
CA GLY A 140 11.22 -10.31 6.83
C GLY A 140 10.19 -10.83 5.84
N GLY A 141 8.93 -10.38 5.97
CA GLY A 141 7.86 -10.65 5.02
C GLY A 141 8.21 -10.21 3.59
N ILE A 142 8.62 -8.95 3.42
CA ILE A 142 8.98 -8.38 2.12
C ILE A 142 10.13 -9.17 1.46
N VAL A 143 11.20 -9.48 2.20
CA VAL A 143 12.36 -10.22 1.68
C VAL A 143 11.94 -11.61 1.18
N ILE A 144 11.13 -12.33 1.95
CA ILE A 144 10.65 -13.65 1.55
C ILE A 144 9.67 -13.56 0.39
N GLY A 145 8.78 -12.57 0.37
CA GLY A 145 7.85 -12.34 -0.74
C GLY A 145 8.59 -12.08 -2.06
N LEU A 146 9.61 -11.22 -2.04
CA LEU A 146 10.46 -10.97 -3.22
C LEU A 146 11.21 -12.22 -3.64
N THR A 147 11.76 -12.97 -2.68
CA THR A 147 12.44 -14.25 -2.95
C THR A 147 11.51 -15.24 -3.65
N ALA A 148 10.29 -15.43 -3.13
CA ALA A 148 9.28 -16.30 -3.72
C ALA A 148 8.91 -15.85 -5.14
N ALA A 149 8.71 -14.56 -5.37
CA ALA A 149 8.39 -14.03 -6.70
C ALA A 149 9.52 -14.25 -7.72
N LEU A 150 10.77 -14.07 -7.30
CA LEU A 150 11.95 -14.26 -8.16
C LEU A 150 12.16 -15.75 -8.48
N LEU A 151 12.02 -16.62 -7.48
CA LEU A 151 12.12 -18.08 -7.67
C LEU A 151 10.98 -18.61 -8.53
N TYR A 152 9.76 -18.10 -8.36
CA TYR A 152 8.63 -18.42 -9.22
C TYR A 152 8.95 -18.06 -10.68
N GLN A 153 9.36 -16.81 -10.94
CA GLN A 153 9.69 -16.37 -12.31
C GLN A 153 10.78 -17.22 -12.96
N LYS A 154 11.73 -17.72 -12.18
CA LYS A 154 12.82 -18.57 -12.67
C LYS A 154 12.41 -20.02 -12.88
N TYR A 155 11.63 -20.60 -11.97
CA TYR A 155 11.46 -22.06 -11.90
C TYR A 155 10.04 -22.58 -12.15
N TYR A 156 9.03 -21.73 -12.37
CA TYR A 156 7.64 -22.18 -12.58
C TYR A 156 7.43 -23.15 -13.77
N ARG A 157 8.41 -23.25 -14.68
CA ARG A 157 8.43 -24.20 -15.82
C ARG A 157 9.64 -25.13 -15.82
N ILE A 158 10.28 -25.34 -14.68
CA ILE A 158 11.45 -26.23 -14.57
C ILE A 158 11.07 -27.67 -14.96
N LYS A 159 11.95 -28.33 -15.72
CA LYS A 159 11.82 -29.75 -16.07
C LYS A 159 12.83 -30.54 -15.23
N LEU A 160 12.32 -31.47 -14.42
CA LEU A 160 13.14 -32.37 -13.61
C LEU A 160 13.27 -33.74 -14.27
N PRO A 161 14.28 -34.54 -13.90
CA PRO A 161 14.40 -35.95 -14.33
C PRO A 161 13.13 -36.75 -14.02
N GLN A 162 12.89 -37.85 -14.76
CA GLN A 162 11.64 -38.62 -14.66
C GLN A 162 11.29 -39.06 -13.23
N TYR A 163 12.27 -39.47 -12.44
CA TYR A 163 12.07 -39.88 -11.05
C TYR A 163 11.69 -38.73 -10.08
N LEU A 164 11.88 -37.47 -10.48
CA LEU A 164 11.45 -36.27 -9.75
C LEU A 164 10.37 -35.47 -10.50
N ALA A 165 9.81 -36.01 -11.59
CA ALA A 165 8.90 -35.27 -12.46
C ALA A 165 7.65 -34.74 -11.72
N PHE A 166 7.21 -35.43 -10.67
CA PHE A 166 6.11 -34.99 -9.80
C PHE A 166 6.33 -33.58 -9.21
N PHE A 167 7.59 -33.25 -8.89
CA PHE A 167 7.99 -31.97 -8.31
C PHE A 167 8.30 -30.90 -9.36
N GLY A 168 8.17 -31.19 -10.66
CA GLY A 168 8.48 -30.25 -11.74
C GLY A 168 7.49 -29.08 -11.86
N GLY A 169 7.88 -28.06 -12.64
CA GLY A 169 7.06 -26.89 -12.91
C GLY A 169 6.73 -26.08 -11.66
N ARG A 170 5.46 -25.63 -11.55
CA ARG A 170 5.00 -24.76 -10.45
C ARG A 170 5.10 -25.39 -9.06
N ARG A 171 5.03 -26.72 -8.97
CA ARG A 171 5.16 -27.47 -7.71
C ARG A 171 6.57 -27.39 -7.12
N PHE A 172 7.58 -27.16 -7.96
CA PHE A 172 8.95 -26.96 -7.51
C PHE A 172 9.12 -25.68 -6.72
N VAL A 173 8.33 -24.65 -7.04
CA VAL A 173 8.54 -23.29 -6.54
C VAL A 173 8.44 -23.22 -5.02
N PRO A 174 7.39 -23.74 -4.35
CA PRO A 174 7.36 -23.76 -2.90
C PRO A 174 8.52 -24.52 -2.25
N ILE A 175 9.00 -25.59 -2.89
CA ILE A 175 10.09 -26.44 -2.38
C ILE A 175 11.41 -25.67 -2.39
N VAL A 176 11.76 -25.06 -3.53
CA VAL A 176 12.99 -24.27 -3.63
C VAL A 176 12.90 -23.01 -2.78
N THR A 177 11.73 -22.38 -2.67
CA THR A 177 11.53 -21.24 -1.78
C THR A 177 11.76 -21.63 -0.32
N ALA A 178 11.21 -22.74 0.15
CA ALA A 178 11.48 -23.25 1.50
C ALA A 178 12.98 -23.47 1.74
N GLY A 179 13.68 -24.14 0.82
CA GLY A 179 15.12 -24.36 0.93
C GLY A 179 15.94 -23.08 0.96
N VAL A 180 15.61 -22.10 0.10
CA VAL A 180 16.26 -20.79 0.09
C VAL A 180 15.93 -19.99 1.36
N SER A 181 14.70 -20.08 1.87
CA SER A 181 14.29 -19.42 3.12
C SER A 181 15.08 -19.90 4.34
N VAL A 182 15.48 -21.18 4.40
CA VAL A 182 16.39 -21.67 5.45
C VAL A 182 17.71 -20.93 5.39
N LEU A 183 18.31 -20.81 4.20
CA LEU A 183 19.58 -20.09 4.03
C LEU A 183 19.44 -18.61 4.40
N ILE A 184 18.34 -17.96 3.96
CA ILE A 184 18.05 -16.57 4.29
C ILE A 184 17.87 -16.41 5.81
N ALA A 185 17.18 -17.32 6.49
CA ALA A 185 16.97 -17.26 7.93
C ALA A 185 18.27 -17.47 8.72
N VAL A 186 19.12 -18.41 8.31
CA VAL A 186 20.44 -18.63 8.95
C VAL A 186 21.32 -17.40 8.79
N VAL A 187 21.45 -16.88 7.57
CA VAL A 187 22.22 -15.64 7.32
C VAL A 187 21.59 -14.46 8.07
N GLY A 188 20.27 -14.37 8.04
CA GLY A 188 19.48 -13.38 8.77
C GLY A 188 19.74 -13.41 10.27
N ALA A 189 19.79 -14.59 10.89
CA ALA A 189 20.06 -14.74 12.30
C ALA A 189 21.49 -14.26 12.65
N LEU A 190 22.48 -14.60 11.83
CA LEU A 190 23.88 -14.19 12.05
C LEU A 190 24.07 -12.67 11.95
N ILE A 191 23.34 -12.00 11.07
CA ILE A 191 23.41 -10.53 10.90
C ILE A 191 22.45 -9.78 11.83
N TYR A 192 21.54 -10.48 12.53
CA TYR A 192 20.47 -9.84 13.30
C TYR A 192 20.98 -8.86 14.36
N PRO A 193 22.01 -9.17 15.18
CA PRO A 193 22.52 -8.20 16.16
C PRO A 193 23.02 -6.90 15.52
N ALA A 194 23.67 -7.00 14.35
CA ALA A 194 24.12 -5.82 13.61
C ALA A 194 22.96 -5.07 12.95
N PHE A 195 21.95 -5.79 12.46
CA PHE A 195 20.70 -5.20 11.95
C PHE A 195 19.96 -4.45 13.05
N ASP A 196 19.79 -5.07 14.22
CA ASP A 196 19.07 -4.49 15.35
C ASP A 196 19.75 -3.22 15.86
N TRP A 197 21.07 -3.31 16.10
CA TRP A 197 21.88 -2.14 16.45
C TRP A 197 21.79 -1.03 15.39
N LEU A 198 22.00 -1.33 14.10
CA LEU A 198 22.04 -0.28 13.08
C LEU A 198 20.65 0.30 12.76
N ILE A 199 19.69 -0.57 12.48
CA ILE A 199 18.38 -0.18 11.95
C ILE A 199 17.45 0.24 13.08
N ASN A 200 17.34 -0.54 14.15
CA ASN A 200 16.40 -0.25 15.24
C ASN A 200 17.00 0.75 16.24
N GLU A 201 18.23 0.54 16.71
CA GLU A 201 18.83 1.45 17.71
C GLU A 201 19.37 2.75 17.08
N GLN A 202 20.28 2.68 16.10
CA GLN A 202 20.93 3.88 15.58
C GLN A 202 20.01 4.70 14.67
N ILE A 203 19.50 4.11 13.59
CA ILE A 203 18.63 4.81 12.64
C ILE A 203 17.27 5.07 13.28
N GLY A 204 16.65 4.04 13.85
CA GLY A 204 15.39 4.16 14.57
C GLY A 204 15.49 5.20 15.68
N GLY A 205 16.50 5.10 16.56
CA GLY A 205 16.75 6.06 17.64
C GLY A 205 17.07 7.48 17.17
N PHE A 206 17.78 7.67 16.05
CA PHE A 206 17.99 9.01 15.47
C PHE A 206 16.68 9.61 14.96
N VAL A 207 15.88 8.81 14.25
CA VAL A 207 14.61 9.21 13.67
C VAL A 207 13.58 9.51 14.76
N THR A 208 13.50 8.68 15.81
CA THR A 208 12.56 8.82 16.93
C THR A 208 13.05 9.81 18.00
N GLY A 209 14.36 9.97 18.16
CA GLY A 209 14.98 10.81 19.19
C GLY A 209 14.86 12.32 18.95
N SER A 210 14.53 12.73 17.72
CA SER A 210 14.10 14.10 17.42
C SER A 210 12.67 14.08 16.88
N THR A 211 11.69 14.04 17.78
CA THR A 211 10.27 13.94 17.39
C THR A 211 9.84 15.06 16.43
N ILE A 212 10.40 16.26 16.57
CA ILE A 212 10.06 17.41 15.70
C ILE A 212 10.74 17.29 14.32
N LEU A 213 12.07 17.16 14.28
CA LEU A 213 12.83 17.13 13.02
C LEU A 213 12.63 15.81 12.28
N GLY A 214 12.62 14.69 13.01
CA GLY A 214 12.34 13.36 12.47
C GLY A 214 10.96 13.30 11.82
N ALA A 215 9.92 13.81 12.49
CA ALA A 215 8.58 13.85 11.90
C ALA A 215 8.48 14.83 10.72
N PHE A 216 9.20 15.96 10.76
CA PHE A 216 9.32 16.85 9.60
C PHE A 216 9.88 16.13 8.37
N VAL A 217 11.07 15.53 8.53
CA VAL A 217 11.76 14.83 7.44
C VAL A 217 10.93 13.67 6.94
N PHE A 218 10.35 12.88 7.85
CA PHE A 218 9.47 11.77 7.51
C PHE A 218 8.24 12.26 6.70
N GLY A 219 7.51 13.26 7.18
CA GLY A 219 6.32 13.78 6.50
C GLY A 219 6.65 14.33 5.09
N THR A 220 7.76 15.04 4.95
CA THR A 220 8.21 15.54 3.64
C THR A 220 8.63 14.43 2.70
N LEU A 221 9.46 13.49 3.14
CA LEU A 221 9.89 12.36 2.31
C LEU A 221 8.72 11.44 1.94
N ASN A 222 7.82 11.19 2.88
CA ASN A 222 6.60 10.41 2.65
C ASN A 222 5.84 10.96 1.46
N ARG A 223 5.52 12.26 1.45
CA ARG A 223 4.83 12.90 0.32
C ARG A 223 5.67 12.83 -0.96
N LEU A 224 6.95 13.20 -0.93
CA LEU A 224 7.79 13.17 -2.14
C LEU A 224 7.89 11.77 -2.79
N LEU A 225 7.69 10.70 -2.02
CA LEU A 225 7.76 9.32 -2.50
C LEU A 225 6.40 8.73 -2.93
N VAL A 226 5.26 9.40 -2.70
CA VAL A 226 3.93 8.91 -3.13
C VAL A 226 3.82 8.69 -4.64
N PRO A 227 4.29 9.60 -5.53
CA PRO A 227 4.09 9.46 -6.97
C PRO A 227 4.77 8.23 -7.59
N ILE A 228 5.71 7.64 -6.84
CA ILE A 228 6.47 6.46 -7.24
C ILE A 228 6.18 5.25 -6.34
N GLY A 229 5.21 5.36 -5.42
CA GLY A 229 4.78 4.28 -4.52
C GLY A 229 5.80 3.89 -3.45
N LEU A 230 6.94 4.59 -3.35
CA LEU A 230 8.01 4.24 -2.40
C LEU A 230 7.71 4.68 -0.96
N HIS A 231 6.69 5.52 -0.77
CA HIS A 231 6.25 5.93 0.55
C HIS A 231 5.79 4.73 1.40
N HIS A 232 5.22 3.67 0.84
CA HIS A 232 4.89 2.46 1.60
C HIS A 232 6.13 1.77 2.18
N LEU A 233 7.24 1.77 1.44
CA LEU A 233 8.51 1.24 1.93
C LEU A 233 9.05 2.12 3.06
N LEU A 234 9.03 3.45 2.90
CA LEU A 234 9.38 4.38 3.96
C LEU A 234 8.52 4.16 5.21
N ASN A 235 7.21 4.07 5.05
CA ASN A 235 6.23 3.91 6.12
C ASN A 235 6.45 2.64 6.94
N SER A 236 6.85 1.55 6.27
CA SER A 236 7.06 0.27 6.95
C SER A 236 8.04 0.34 8.11
N LEU A 237 9.00 1.28 8.07
CA LEU A 237 9.96 1.44 9.15
C LEU A 237 9.34 2.15 10.37
N PRO A 238 8.89 3.43 10.31
CA PRO A 238 8.36 4.08 11.51
C PRO A 238 7.06 3.44 12.00
N TRP A 239 6.18 3.03 11.11
CA TRP A 239 4.84 2.57 11.51
C TRP A 239 4.81 1.15 12.06
N PHE A 240 5.72 0.26 11.63
CA PHE A 240 5.68 -1.16 11.98
C PHE A 240 6.97 -1.73 12.56
N GLN A 241 8.11 -1.03 12.47
CA GLN A 241 9.42 -1.58 12.85
C GLN A 241 10.09 -0.79 13.99
N PHE A 242 10.03 0.54 13.96
CA PHE A 242 10.80 1.39 14.87
C PHE A 242 10.10 1.61 16.20
N GLY A 243 10.86 1.39 17.27
CA GLY A 243 10.40 1.54 18.66
C GLY A 243 9.56 0.35 19.12
N GLU A 244 9.60 0.13 20.43
CA GLU A 244 8.89 -0.96 21.10
C GLU A 244 8.25 -0.41 22.37
N TYR A 245 7.09 -0.96 22.73
CA TYR A 245 6.37 -0.68 23.96
C TYR A 245 5.81 -1.98 24.52
N THR A 246 6.13 -2.29 25.77
CA THR A 246 5.51 -3.39 26.51
C THR A 246 4.35 -2.84 27.32
N ALA A 247 3.15 -3.24 26.95
CA ALA A 247 1.93 -2.88 27.67
C ALA A 247 1.86 -3.59 29.03
N ALA A 248 0.95 -3.13 29.90
CA ALA A 248 0.81 -3.64 31.26
C ALA A 248 0.44 -5.14 31.34
N ASP A 249 -0.14 -5.69 30.27
CA ASP A 249 -0.49 -7.11 30.12
C ASP A 249 0.67 -7.98 29.60
N GLY A 250 1.84 -7.38 29.35
CA GLY A 250 3.01 -8.03 28.77
C GLY A 250 3.01 -8.12 27.24
N THR A 251 1.98 -7.59 26.57
CA THR A 251 1.94 -7.52 25.11
C THR A 251 2.98 -6.53 24.60
N VAL A 252 3.87 -7.00 23.72
CA VAL A 252 4.88 -6.17 23.06
C VAL A 252 4.31 -5.61 21.76
N ALA A 253 4.22 -4.28 21.67
CA ALA A 253 3.80 -3.54 20.50
C ALA A 253 5.02 -2.88 19.82
N GLN A 254 5.22 -3.15 18.53
CA GLN A 254 6.37 -2.65 17.77
C GLN A 254 5.91 -1.72 16.64
N GLY A 255 6.59 -0.58 16.46
CA GLY A 255 6.20 0.42 15.46
C GLY A 255 5.13 1.40 15.97
N ASP A 256 5.18 2.62 15.43
CA ASP A 256 4.43 3.77 15.95
C ASP A 256 2.91 3.57 15.99
N ILE A 257 2.35 2.82 15.02
CA ILE A 257 0.92 2.49 14.99
C ILE A 257 0.53 1.60 16.17
N PHE A 258 1.23 0.46 16.35
CA PHE A 258 0.86 -0.50 17.39
C PHE A 258 1.16 0.03 18.78
N ARG A 259 2.26 0.77 18.93
CA ARG A 259 2.57 1.44 20.20
C ARG A 259 1.47 2.43 20.59
N PHE A 260 0.99 3.26 19.66
CA PHE A 260 -0.12 4.18 19.92
C PHE A 260 -1.41 3.43 20.30
N LEU A 261 -1.77 2.39 19.54
CA LEU A 261 -2.97 1.59 19.83
C LEU A 261 -2.87 0.81 21.15
N ALA A 262 -1.66 0.50 21.60
CA ALA A 262 -1.38 -0.12 22.89
C ALA A 262 -1.30 0.90 24.06
N GLY A 263 -1.48 2.20 23.79
CA GLY A 263 -1.49 3.25 24.82
C GLY A 263 -0.12 3.81 25.19
N ASP A 264 0.91 3.63 24.36
CA ASP A 264 2.23 4.22 24.59
C ASP A 264 2.16 5.77 24.55
N PRO A 265 2.44 6.48 25.66
CA PRO A 265 2.40 7.94 25.72
C PRO A 265 3.51 8.61 24.89
N THR A 266 4.42 7.83 24.30
CA THR A 266 5.51 8.30 23.44
C THR A 266 5.35 7.92 21.97
N ALA A 267 4.20 7.35 21.57
CA ALA A 267 3.86 7.01 20.18
C ALA A 267 3.01 8.08 19.48
N GLY A 268 2.82 7.96 18.16
CA GLY A 268 2.05 8.90 17.33
C GLY A 268 2.89 9.96 16.61
N THR A 269 4.21 9.99 16.85
CA THR A 269 5.11 10.99 16.27
C THR A 269 5.08 11.03 14.75
N PHE A 270 4.97 9.87 14.11
CA PHE A 270 4.91 9.69 12.65
C PHE A 270 3.48 9.51 12.14
N LEU A 271 2.47 9.80 12.97
CA LEU A 271 1.04 9.64 12.65
C LEU A 271 0.30 10.99 12.68
N THR A 272 0.40 11.73 13.79
CA THR A 272 -0.54 12.81 14.14
C THR A 272 -0.62 13.95 13.13
N GLY A 273 0.51 14.37 12.56
CA GLY A 273 0.60 15.48 11.62
C GLY A 273 -0.02 15.23 10.24
N PHE A 274 -0.51 14.01 9.95
CA PHE A 274 -1.28 13.79 8.74
C PHE A 274 -2.73 14.29 8.87
N PHE A 275 -3.33 14.29 10.07
CA PHE A 275 -4.73 14.71 10.26
C PHE A 275 -5.00 16.15 9.78
N PRO A 276 -4.19 17.17 10.15
CA PRO A 276 -4.41 18.54 9.65
C PRO A 276 -4.33 18.63 8.13
N ILE A 277 -3.52 17.78 7.50
CA ILE A 277 -3.32 17.77 6.04
C ILE A 277 -4.49 17.09 5.33
N MET A 278 -4.80 15.86 5.70
CA MET A 278 -5.79 15.02 5.03
C MET A 278 -7.22 15.52 5.24
N MET A 279 -7.54 16.00 6.45
CA MET A 279 -8.87 16.48 6.79
C MET A 279 -9.13 17.94 6.40
N PHE A 280 -8.10 18.78 6.24
CA PHE A 280 -8.34 20.22 6.07
C PHE A 280 -7.54 20.81 4.91
N ALA A 281 -6.23 20.60 4.90
CA ALA A 281 -5.35 21.22 3.90
C ALA A 281 -5.65 20.75 2.47
N LEU A 282 -5.78 19.45 2.25
CA LEU A 282 -6.05 18.87 0.93
C LEU A 282 -7.46 19.24 0.41
N PRO A 283 -8.55 19.14 1.20
CA PRO A 283 -9.84 19.70 0.81
C PRO A 283 -9.79 21.18 0.41
N ALA A 284 -8.99 22.00 1.11
CA ALA A 284 -8.81 23.41 0.77
C ALA A 284 -8.00 23.61 -0.52
N ALA A 285 -7.00 22.78 -0.79
CA ALA A 285 -6.29 22.76 -2.08
C ALA A 285 -7.22 22.35 -3.23
N ALA A 286 -8.07 21.34 -3.04
CA ALA A 286 -9.12 20.97 -3.99
C ALA A 286 -10.02 22.17 -4.31
N LEU A 287 -10.48 22.91 -3.29
CA LEU A 287 -11.27 24.12 -3.48
C LEU A 287 -10.50 25.20 -4.28
N ALA A 288 -9.21 25.39 -4.01
CA ALA A 288 -8.38 26.32 -4.77
C ALA A 288 -8.24 25.92 -6.25
N ILE A 289 -8.10 24.63 -6.55
CA ILE A 289 -8.09 24.10 -7.93
C ILE A 289 -9.44 24.39 -8.62
N VAL A 290 -10.56 24.11 -7.95
CA VAL A 290 -11.90 24.40 -8.50
C VAL A 290 -12.09 25.89 -8.80
N HIS A 291 -11.68 26.76 -7.88
CA HIS A 291 -11.81 28.22 -8.05
C HIS A 291 -10.90 28.80 -9.12
N THR A 292 -9.80 28.11 -9.46
CA THR A 292 -8.87 28.53 -10.50
C THR A 292 -9.13 27.87 -11.85
N ALA A 293 -10.00 26.87 -11.94
CA ALA A 293 -10.43 26.29 -13.21
C ALA A 293 -11.15 27.31 -14.12
N LYS A 294 -11.07 27.08 -15.44
CA LYS A 294 -11.82 27.84 -16.45
C LYS A 294 -13.33 27.80 -16.11
N PRO A 295 -14.09 28.89 -16.33
CA PRO A 295 -15.52 28.93 -16.00
C PRO A 295 -16.33 27.76 -16.59
N ALA A 296 -16.01 27.35 -17.84
CA ALA A 296 -16.66 26.23 -18.52
C ALA A 296 -16.38 24.86 -17.84
N GLN A 297 -15.18 24.67 -17.28
CA GLN A 297 -14.76 23.40 -16.69
C GLN A 297 -15.05 23.30 -15.18
N ARG A 298 -15.38 24.42 -14.53
CA ARG A 298 -15.52 24.51 -13.07
C ARG A 298 -16.49 23.48 -12.48
N LYS A 299 -17.61 23.20 -13.14
CA LYS A 299 -18.61 22.22 -12.64
C LYS A 299 -18.06 20.80 -12.65
N VAL A 300 -17.32 20.42 -13.70
CA VAL A 300 -16.69 19.09 -13.81
C VAL A 300 -15.58 18.97 -12.78
N VAL A 301 -14.69 19.96 -12.70
CA VAL A 301 -13.58 19.97 -11.73
C VAL A 301 -14.11 19.96 -10.29
N ALA A 302 -15.20 20.66 -9.99
CA ALA A 302 -15.84 20.63 -8.67
C ALA A 302 -16.31 19.23 -8.28
N GLY A 303 -16.88 18.46 -9.22
CA GLY A 303 -17.26 17.06 -8.97
C GLY A 303 -16.05 16.18 -8.66
N ILE A 304 -15.00 16.23 -9.49
CA ILE A 304 -13.80 15.40 -9.34
C ILE A 304 -13.05 15.77 -8.05
N MET A 305 -12.75 17.05 -7.86
CA MET A 305 -12.00 17.53 -6.70
C MET A 305 -12.80 17.40 -5.41
N GLY A 306 -14.11 17.61 -5.44
CA GLY A 306 -14.99 17.43 -4.29
C GLY A 306 -15.05 15.98 -3.82
N SER A 307 -15.17 15.02 -4.76
CA SER A 307 -15.13 13.58 -4.43
C SER A 307 -13.77 13.18 -3.85
N ALA A 308 -12.67 13.60 -4.47
CA ALA A 308 -11.32 13.30 -3.99
C ALA A 308 -11.04 13.94 -2.62
N ALA A 309 -11.53 15.16 -2.38
CA ALA A 309 -11.45 15.83 -1.08
C ALA A 309 -12.24 15.11 0.01
N LEU A 310 -13.44 14.60 -0.33
CA LEU A 310 -14.24 13.81 0.61
C LEU A 310 -13.53 12.50 0.99
N VAL A 311 -12.93 11.81 0.01
CA VAL A 311 -12.15 10.59 0.26
C VAL A 311 -10.97 10.89 1.18
N SER A 312 -10.19 11.94 0.90
CA SER A 312 -9.10 12.41 1.77
C SER A 312 -9.60 12.75 3.18
N PHE A 313 -10.72 13.47 3.29
CA PHE A 313 -11.28 13.86 4.57
C PHE A 313 -11.72 12.66 5.41
N VAL A 314 -12.52 11.77 4.83
CA VAL A 314 -13.16 10.67 5.57
C VAL A 314 -12.17 9.56 5.88
N THR A 315 -11.40 9.15 4.87
CA THR A 315 -10.57 7.94 4.93
C THR A 315 -9.09 8.22 5.08
N GLY A 316 -8.63 9.45 4.82
CA GLY A 316 -7.20 9.77 4.77
C GLY A 316 -6.50 9.33 3.48
N VAL A 317 -7.21 8.75 2.50
CA VAL A 317 -6.61 8.38 1.21
C VAL A 317 -6.45 9.63 0.35
N THR A 318 -5.22 9.96 -0.02
CA THR A 318 -4.86 11.25 -0.62
C THR A 318 -4.62 11.17 -2.14
N GLU A 319 -4.34 9.97 -2.64
CA GLU A 319 -3.89 9.69 -4.00
C GLU A 319 -4.86 10.22 -5.08
N PRO A 320 -6.20 10.05 -4.97
CA PRO A 320 -7.12 10.58 -5.98
C PRO A 320 -7.02 12.11 -6.15
N LEU A 321 -6.64 12.84 -5.10
CA LEU A 321 -6.50 14.30 -5.12
C LEU A 321 -5.09 14.70 -5.54
N GLU A 322 -4.07 14.12 -4.91
CA GLU A 322 -2.66 14.42 -5.20
C GLU A 322 -2.29 14.12 -6.65
N PHE A 323 -2.78 13.00 -7.20
CA PHE A 323 -2.48 12.59 -8.58
C PHE A 323 -3.11 13.50 -9.62
N ALA A 324 -4.15 14.25 -9.26
CA ALA A 324 -4.77 15.22 -10.14
C ALA A 324 -3.86 16.42 -10.45
N PHE A 325 -2.86 16.71 -9.62
CA PHE A 325 -1.96 17.85 -9.85
C PHE A 325 -0.47 17.52 -9.83
N VAL A 326 -0.04 16.38 -9.28
CA VAL A 326 1.40 16.07 -9.12
C VAL A 326 2.19 16.07 -10.43
N PHE A 327 1.59 15.59 -11.53
CA PHE A 327 2.28 15.47 -12.83
C PHE A 327 2.20 16.75 -13.67
N VAL A 328 1.19 17.60 -13.43
CA VAL A 328 0.90 18.80 -14.23
C VAL A 328 1.29 20.10 -13.53
N ALA A 329 1.47 20.05 -12.20
CA ALA A 329 1.77 21.19 -11.34
C ALA A 329 2.74 20.79 -10.21
N TYR A 330 3.85 20.12 -10.57
CA TYR A 330 4.86 19.61 -9.63
C TYR A 330 5.33 20.61 -8.55
N PRO A 331 5.49 21.93 -8.80
CA PRO A 331 5.85 22.87 -7.73
C PRO A 331 4.84 22.89 -6.56
N LEU A 332 3.55 22.74 -6.82
CA LEU A 332 2.53 22.62 -5.77
C LEU A 332 2.73 21.34 -4.95
N TYR A 333 3.21 20.27 -5.58
CA TYR A 333 3.47 19.01 -4.90
C TYR A 333 4.66 19.09 -3.94
N VAL A 334 5.73 19.76 -4.34
CA VAL A 334 6.87 20.01 -3.45
C VAL A 334 6.46 20.88 -2.26
N ILE A 335 5.67 21.93 -2.51
CA ILE A 335 5.11 22.77 -1.45
C ILE A 335 4.25 21.94 -0.49
N HIS A 336 3.35 21.12 -1.03
CA HIS A 336 2.52 20.22 -0.25
C HIS A 336 3.37 19.28 0.62
N ALA A 337 4.41 18.67 0.07
CA ALA A 337 5.31 17.78 0.81
C ALA A 337 6.01 18.49 1.98
N VAL A 338 6.55 19.68 1.76
CA VAL A 338 7.18 20.47 2.83
C VAL A 338 6.15 20.85 3.89
N LEU A 339 4.96 21.27 3.50
CA LEU A 339 3.90 21.65 4.43
C LEU A 339 3.35 20.46 5.23
N THR A 340 3.35 19.26 4.68
CA THR A 340 3.06 18.04 5.46
C THR A 340 4.13 17.81 6.51
N GLY A 341 5.40 17.98 6.16
CA GLY A 341 6.50 17.95 7.13
C GLY A 341 6.33 19.02 8.22
N THR A 342 5.98 20.26 7.88
CA THR A 342 5.76 21.30 8.89
C THR A 342 4.57 21.00 9.79
N SER A 343 3.53 20.33 9.28
CA SER A 343 2.38 19.93 10.09
C SER A 343 2.79 18.89 11.12
N MET A 344 3.56 17.89 10.69
CA MET A 344 4.17 16.88 11.55
C MET A 344 5.07 17.51 12.61
N ALA A 345 5.95 18.44 12.24
CA ALA A 345 6.82 19.15 13.17
C ALA A 345 6.02 19.93 14.21
N LEU A 346 4.99 20.65 13.78
CA LEU A 346 4.18 21.53 14.64
C LEU A 346 3.41 20.73 15.70
N VAL A 347 2.70 19.67 15.30
CA VAL A 347 1.91 18.88 16.26
C VAL A 347 2.82 18.18 17.27
N ASN A 348 3.98 17.68 16.84
CA ASN A 348 4.98 17.09 17.74
C ASN A 348 5.60 18.13 18.67
N ALA A 349 5.87 19.35 18.19
CA ALA A 349 6.39 20.44 19.02
C ALA A 349 5.39 20.90 20.10
N LEU A 350 4.10 20.77 19.82
CA LEU A 350 3.01 21.07 20.76
C LEU A 350 2.64 19.87 21.66
N GLY A 351 3.27 18.71 21.48
CA GLY A 351 2.95 17.49 22.22
C GLY A 351 1.57 16.90 21.91
N ILE A 352 0.97 17.26 20.77
CA ILE A 352 -0.34 16.70 20.35
C ILE A 352 -0.11 15.30 19.80
N ARG A 353 -0.95 14.36 20.20
CA ARG A 353 -0.84 12.95 19.79
C ARG A 353 -2.18 12.41 19.36
N ASP A 354 -2.20 11.78 18.21
CA ASP A 354 -3.28 10.99 17.67
C ASP A 354 -2.70 9.96 16.72
N GLY A 355 -3.43 8.88 16.45
CA GLY A 355 -2.96 7.77 15.65
C GLY A 355 -4.04 7.27 14.71
N PHE A 356 -3.65 6.38 13.81
CA PHE A 356 -4.54 5.72 12.86
C PHE A 356 -4.08 4.28 12.66
N GLY A 357 -5.03 3.39 12.35
CA GLY A 357 -4.70 2.02 11.94
C GLY A 357 -4.58 1.84 10.43
N PHE A 358 -5.10 2.79 9.65
CA PHE A 358 -4.97 2.80 8.19
C PHE A 358 -4.48 4.12 7.62
N SER A 359 -5.23 5.21 7.80
CA SER A 359 -4.81 6.54 7.34
C SER A 359 -5.50 7.65 8.12
N ALA A 360 -4.89 8.84 8.21
CA ALA A 360 -5.29 9.92 9.10
C ALA A 360 -6.55 10.69 8.65
N GLY A 361 -7.63 9.98 8.33
CA GLY A 361 -8.95 10.51 8.01
C GLY A 361 -9.82 10.72 9.25
N ALA A 362 -10.99 11.32 9.04
CA ALA A 362 -11.96 11.61 10.09
C ALA A 362 -12.43 10.34 10.84
N ILE A 363 -12.46 9.18 10.18
CA ILE A 363 -12.80 7.91 10.83
C ILE A 363 -11.76 7.58 11.91
N ASP A 364 -10.48 7.53 11.55
CA ASP A 364 -9.40 7.23 12.51
C ASP A 364 -9.31 8.29 13.62
N TYR A 365 -9.48 9.58 13.29
CA TYR A 365 -9.52 10.67 14.27
C TYR A 365 -10.62 10.45 15.33
N LEU A 366 -11.84 10.08 14.88
CA LEU A 366 -12.96 9.85 15.79
C LEU A 366 -12.79 8.55 16.60
N LEU A 367 -12.28 7.50 15.97
CA LEU A 367 -12.04 6.22 16.65
C LEU A 367 -10.94 6.34 17.71
N ASN A 368 -9.90 7.14 17.47
CA ASN A 368 -8.78 7.27 18.39
C ASN A 368 -8.90 8.45 19.35
N PHE A 369 -9.96 9.26 19.23
CA PHE A 369 -10.20 10.46 20.03
C PHE A 369 -10.08 10.26 21.54
N ARG A 370 -10.49 9.11 22.09
CA ARG A 370 -10.43 8.82 23.53
C ARG A 370 -9.04 8.46 24.06
N ILE A 371 -8.16 7.97 23.19
CA ILE A 371 -6.79 7.55 23.52
C ILE A 371 -5.74 8.56 23.01
N ALA A 372 -6.19 9.61 22.32
CA ALA A 372 -5.37 10.70 21.82
C ALA A 372 -5.06 11.74 22.92
N GLU A 373 -3.95 12.47 22.74
CA GLU A 373 -3.52 13.58 23.59
C GLU A 373 -3.79 14.91 22.88
N MET A 374 -4.61 15.76 23.50
CA MET A 374 -5.06 17.05 22.95
C MET A 374 -5.67 16.99 21.53
N PRO A 375 -6.52 15.98 21.18
CA PRO A 375 -7.02 15.78 19.82
C PRO A 375 -7.78 17.00 19.27
N LEU A 376 -8.49 17.74 20.13
CA LEU A 376 -9.23 18.94 19.75
C LEU A 376 -8.36 20.03 19.10
N LEU A 377 -7.06 20.10 19.42
CA LEU A 377 -6.14 21.08 18.83
C LEU A 377 -5.84 20.78 17.35
N LEU A 378 -6.09 19.56 16.87
CA LEU A 378 -5.93 19.22 15.45
C LEU A 378 -6.93 19.96 14.55
N ILE A 379 -8.11 20.33 15.07
CA ILE A 379 -9.12 21.09 14.32
C ILE A 379 -8.64 22.52 13.99
N PRO A 380 -8.29 23.39 14.97
CA PRO A 380 -7.82 24.74 14.65
C PRO A 380 -6.50 24.74 13.88
N ILE A 381 -5.58 23.79 14.14
CA ILE A 381 -4.35 23.63 13.34
C ILE A 381 -4.71 23.27 11.89
N GLY A 382 -5.60 22.30 11.70
CA GLY A 382 -6.12 21.90 10.41
C GLY A 382 -6.75 23.05 9.64
N LEU A 383 -7.62 23.83 10.29
CA LEU A 383 -8.21 25.03 9.69
C LEU A 383 -7.15 26.08 9.32
N GLY A 384 -6.11 26.25 10.14
CA GLY A 384 -4.95 27.09 9.80
C GLY A 384 -4.24 26.60 8.52
N TYR A 385 -3.99 25.30 8.42
CA TYR A 385 -3.44 24.68 7.21
C TYR A 385 -4.39 24.77 6.02
N ALA A 386 -5.70 24.70 6.20
CA ALA A 386 -6.69 24.91 5.14
C ALA A 386 -6.60 26.32 4.54
N VAL A 387 -6.54 27.35 5.40
CA VAL A 387 -6.35 28.74 4.93
C VAL A 387 -5.02 28.90 4.21
N LEU A 388 -3.94 28.37 4.79
CA LEU A 388 -2.61 28.41 4.18
C LEU A 388 -2.61 27.74 2.80
N TYR A 389 -3.13 26.53 2.69
CA TYR A 389 -3.20 25.77 1.44
C TYR A 389 -4.05 26.48 0.41
N TYR A 390 -5.26 26.94 0.77
CA TYR A 390 -6.15 27.62 -0.17
C TYR A 390 -5.49 28.87 -0.77
N VAL A 391 -4.92 29.73 0.08
CA VAL A 391 -4.28 30.98 -0.37
C VAL A 391 -3.04 30.68 -1.20
N LEU A 392 -2.18 29.78 -0.72
CA LEU A 392 -0.92 29.46 -1.38
C LEU A 392 -1.13 28.75 -2.71
N PHE A 393 -2.02 27.75 -2.78
CA PHE A 393 -2.34 27.07 -4.03
C PHE A 393 -2.92 28.04 -5.04
N ARG A 394 -3.92 28.84 -4.63
CA ARG A 394 -4.54 29.82 -5.54
C ARG A 394 -3.53 30.84 -6.05
N PHE A 395 -2.67 31.35 -5.18
CA PHE A 395 -1.59 32.26 -5.55
C PHE A 395 -0.62 31.60 -6.55
N VAL A 396 -0.07 30.43 -6.23
CA VAL A 396 0.92 29.75 -7.07
C VAL A 396 0.33 29.34 -8.42
N ILE A 397 -0.89 28.78 -8.44
CA ILE A 397 -1.60 28.40 -9.67
C ILE A 397 -1.76 29.60 -10.59
N THR A 398 -2.24 30.72 -10.07
CA THR A 398 -2.51 31.92 -10.90
C THR A 398 -1.23 32.66 -11.26
N ARG A 399 -0.28 32.78 -10.34
CA ARG A 399 0.97 33.53 -10.55
C ARG A 399 1.92 32.86 -11.52
N TRP A 400 1.97 31.53 -11.54
CA TRP A 400 2.81 30.74 -12.46
C TRP A 400 2.02 30.12 -13.60
N ASN A 401 0.72 30.43 -13.71
CA ASN A 401 -0.18 29.90 -14.72
C ASN A 401 -0.10 28.37 -14.87
N LEU A 402 -0.17 27.66 -13.73
CA LEU A 402 -0.05 26.21 -13.72
C LEU A 402 -1.29 25.56 -14.37
N ARG A 403 -1.06 24.45 -15.09
CA ARG A 403 -2.08 23.67 -15.80
C ARG A 403 -2.74 22.64 -14.87
N THR A 404 -3.28 23.11 -13.74
CA THR A 404 -4.09 22.25 -12.86
C THR A 404 -5.39 21.83 -13.56
N PRO A 405 -6.10 20.79 -13.05
CA PRO A 405 -7.35 20.31 -13.66
C PRO A 405 -8.33 21.43 -14.02
N GLY A 406 -8.80 21.44 -15.27
CA GLY A 406 -9.70 22.45 -15.84
C GLY A 406 -9.03 23.76 -16.25
N ARG A 407 -7.69 23.78 -16.33
CA ARG A 407 -6.88 24.88 -16.90
C ARG A 407 -6.08 24.42 -18.12
N GLU A 408 -6.38 23.25 -18.68
CA GLU A 408 -5.77 22.76 -19.91
C GLU A 408 -6.22 23.58 -21.13
N ASP A 409 -5.37 23.66 -22.15
CA ASP A 409 -5.72 24.25 -23.45
C ASP A 409 -6.78 23.39 -24.16
N ASP A 410 -7.64 24.00 -24.96
CA ASP A 410 -8.87 23.40 -25.49
C ASP A 410 -8.61 22.17 -26.40
N ASP A 411 -7.38 22.00 -26.91
CA ASP A 411 -6.97 20.84 -27.72
C ASP A 411 -6.64 19.57 -26.90
N ALA A 412 -6.62 19.64 -25.57
CA ALA A 412 -6.26 18.53 -24.67
C ALA A 412 -7.46 17.87 -23.95
N GLU A 413 -8.68 18.29 -24.27
CA GLU A 413 -9.92 17.94 -23.54
C GLU A 413 -10.29 16.44 -23.55
N GLY A 414 -9.70 15.65 -24.46
CA GLY A 414 -9.96 14.21 -24.58
C GLY A 414 -9.28 13.29 -23.56
N ALA A 415 -8.28 13.77 -22.81
CA ALA A 415 -7.47 12.91 -21.93
C ALA A 415 -8.00 12.77 -20.50
N VAL A 416 -8.78 13.74 -20.00
CA VAL A 416 -9.22 13.79 -18.59
C VAL A 416 -10.40 12.85 -18.31
N GLN A 417 -11.19 12.49 -19.34
CA GLN A 417 -12.29 11.52 -19.19
C GLN A 417 -11.80 10.09 -18.90
N ALA A 418 -10.55 9.75 -19.24
CA ALA A 418 -9.99 8.42 -18.99
C ALA A 418 -9.37 8.26 -17.59
N THR A 419 -9.05 9.34 -16.89
CA THR A 419 -8.36 9.29 -15.58
C THR A 419 -9.29 9.45 -14.37
N GLY A 420 -10.55 9.85 -14.59
CA GLY A 420 -11.56 10.00 -13.53
C GLY A 420 -12.32 8.72 -13.17
N ALA A 421 -12.15 7.64 -13.95
CA ALA A 421 -12.62 6.31 -13.61
C ALA A 421 -11.43 5.48 -13.15
N VAL A 422 -11.15 5.47 -11.85
CA VAL A 422 -10.39 4.37 -11.26
C VAL A 422 -11.34 3.18 -11.26
N ASP A 423 -11.33 2.46 -12.37
CA ASP A 423 -11.91 1.13 -12.47
C ASP A 423 -11.12 0.22 -11.54
N THR A 424 -11.72 -0.17 -10.42
CA THR A 424 -11.28 -1.33 -9.65
C THR A 424 -11.70 -2.59 -10.40
N THR A 425 -11.13 -2.80 -11.57
CA THR A 425 -11.07 -4.13 -12.17
C THR A 425 -9.65 -4.44 -12.59
N ASP A 426 -9.28 -5.63 -12.14
CA ASP A 426 -8.09 -6.39 -12.42
C ASP A 426 -7.52 -6.15 -13.82
N ASP A 427 -6.21 -5.93 -13.88
CA ASP A 427 -5.41 -5.71 -15.09
C ASP A 427 -5.24 -7.05 -15.84
N ALA A 428 -6.36 -7.65 -16.26
CA ALA A 428 -6.38 -8.83 -17.10
C ALA A 428 -6.20 -8.39 -18.55
N ARG A 429 -4.93 -8.24 -18.96
CA ARG A 429 -4.60 -8.25 -20.40
C ARG A 429 -5.26 -9.49 -21.02
N PRO A 430 -5.92 -9.38 -22.19
CA PRO A 430 -6.49 -10.55 -22.83
C PRO A 430 -5.35 -11.53 -23.12
N ASP A 431 -5.42 -12.69 -22.49
CA ASP A 431 -4.48 -13.78 -22.70
C ASP A 431 -4.49 -14.12 -24.19
N ALA A 432 -3.30 -14.21 -24.81
CA ALA A 432 -3.14 -14.51 -26.24
C ALA A 432 -3.84 -15.84 -26.66
N SER A 433 -4.18 -16.68 -25.68
CA SER A 433 -5.00 -17.88 -25.80
C SER A 433 -6.46 -17.62 -26.24
N ALA A 434 -7.07 -16.51 -25.83
CA ALA A 434 -8.45 -16.19 -26.19
C ALA A 434 -8.58 -15.69 -27.65
N ALA A 435 -7.56 -14.96 -28.13
CA ALA A 435 -7.47 -14.55 -29.53
C ALA A 435 -7.20 -15.75 -30.45
N GLU A 436 -6.42 -16.74 -29.99
CA GLU A 436 -6.16 -17.98 -30.70
C GLU A 436 -7.43 -18.85 -30.78
N ALA A 437 -8.19 -18.98 -29.69
CA ALA A 437 -9.47 -19.69 -29.66
C ALA A 437 -10.56 -19.03 -30.54
N ALA A 438 -10.57 -17.70 -30.65
CA ALA A 438 -11.45 -16.97 -31.56
C ALA A 438 -11.04 -17.15 -33.04
N SER A 439 -9.74 -17.24 -33.33
CA SER A 439 -9.22 -17.51 -34.68
C SER A 439 -9.52 -18.93 -35.16
N VAL A 440 -9.48 -19.92 -34.27
CA VAL A 440 -9.81 -21.32 -34.57
C VAL A 440 -11.31 -21.50 -34.78
N ARG A 441 -12.17 -20.77 -34.05
CA ARG A 441 -13.63 -20.78 -34.28
C ARG A 441 -14.03 -20.10 -35.60
N ARG A 442 -13.30 -19.05 -36.03
CA ARG A 442 -13.50 -18.43 -37.35
C ARG A 442 -13.04 -19.33 -38.50
N ALA A 443 -11.89 -20.00 -38.35
CA ALA A 443 -11.39 -20.94 -39.35
C ALA A 443 -12.30 -22.17 -39.53
N ALA A 444 -12.96 -22.64 -38.46
CA ALA A 444 -13.92 -23.74 -38.53
C ALA A 444 -15.25 -23.35 -39.22
N ALA A 445 -15.65 -22.08 -39.13
CA ALA A 445 -16.86 -21.57 -39.81
C ALA A 445 -16.63 -21.39 -41.32
N ASP A 446 -15.47 -20.89 -41.74
CA ASP A 446 -15.13 -20.71 -43.16
C ASP A 446 -14.95 -22.05 -43.91
N THR A 447 -14.58 -23.13 -43.22
CA THR A 447 -14.51 -24.48 -43.83
C THR A 447 -15.87 -25.16 -44.02
N ALA A 448 -16.94 -24.66 -43.38
CA ALA A 448 -18.28 -25.24 -43.50
C ALA A 448 -19.08 -24.66 -44.70
N GLU A 449 -18.67 -23.52 -45.26
CA GLU A 449 -19.32 -22.89 -46.42
C GLU A 449 -18.71 -23.29 -47.78
N ALA A 450 -17.54 -23.94 -47.80
CA ALA A 450 -16.87 -24.36 -49.02
C ALA A 450 -17.04 -25.87 -49.28
N GLY A 451 -18.27 -26.35 -49.51
CA GLY A 451 -18.49 -27.78 -49.70
C GLY A 451 -19.88 -28.20 -50.18
N THR A 452 -20.35 -27.68 -51.33
CA THR A 452 -21.46 -28.32 -52.05
C THR A 452 -21.11 -28.43 -53.54
N PRO A 453 -20.94 -29.64 -54.11
CA PRO A 453 -20.71 -29.81 -55.53
C PRO A 453 -22.04 -29.84 -56.29
N SER A 454 -22.11 -29.10 -57.39
CA SER A 454 -23.16 -29.19 -58.40
C SER A 454 -23.16 -30.57 -59.08
N ARG A 455 -24.32 -31.24 -59.15
CA ARG A 455 -24.58 -32.29 -60.14
C ARG A 455 -25.94 -32.10 -60.80
N THR A 456 -25.85 -31.79 -62.08
CA THR A 456 -26.85 -31.93 -63.14
C THR A 456 -27.16 -33.40 -63.42
N GLY A 457 -28.38 -33.71 -63.87
CA GLY A 457 -28.67 -34.93 -64.66
C GLY A 457 -29.96 -35.70 -64.35
N ALA A 458 -31.03 -35.30 -65.04
CA ALA A 458 -32.19 -36.06 -65.55
C ALA A 458 -32.35 -37.57 -65.27
N SER A 459 -33.59 -38.00 -64.95
CA SER A 459 -34.39 -38.92 -65.79
C SER A 459 -35.79 -39.24 -65.23
N GLY A 460 -36.84 -38.91 -66.02
CA GLY A 460 -38.05 -39.73 -66.29
C GLY A 460 -39.03 -40.03 -65.15
N GLY A 461 -40.35 -39.85 -65.25
CA GLY A 461 -41.23 -39.78 -66.42
C GLY A 461 -42.20 -40.98 -66.43
N GLY A 462 -43.46 -40.75 -66.04
CA GLY A 462 -44.61 -41.67 -66.14
C GLY A 462 -45.13 -42.15 -64.78
N GLY A 463 -46.40 -42.10 -64.42
CA GLY A 463 -47.65 -41.75 -65.10
C GLY A 463 -48.80 -42.54 -64.45
N THR A 464 -49.91 -41.85 -64.13
CA THR A 464 -51.31 -42.26 -63.80
C THR A 464 -51.79 -41.33 -62.66
N ALA A 465 -52.85 -40.54 -62.74
CA ALA A 465 -53.93 -40.34 -63.70
C ALA A 465 -54.32 -38.84 -63.72
#